data_AF-A0A6V7VND2-F1
#
_entry.id   AF-A0A6V7VND2-F1
#
_cell.length_a   1.000
_cell.length_b   1.000
_cell.length_c   1.000
_cell.angle_alpha   90.00
_cell.angle_beta   90.00
_cell.angle_gamma   90.00
#
_symmetry.space_group_name_H-M   'P 1'
#
loop_
_entity.id
_entity.type
_entity.pdbx_description
1 polymer ?
#
loop_
_entity_poly.entity_id
_entity_poly.type
_entity_poly.pdbx_seq_one_letter_code
_entity_poly.pdbx_strand_id
1 'polypeptide(L)'
;MNRISEDKENKIEPQDSFEEDYESTIPPVVNRQLGHGCIDKIVFKNFLTYNYVECRPGPYLNVIIGPNGTGKSSIICGICLALGGSPKILGRSDNISDFVMHGKDEGSVEVFIWDTSRGRAVAFCINIVSHKNSATYTIDGRHKKQSELKEESGKYNIQVF
;
A
#
# COMPACT_ATOMS: atom_id res chain seq x y z
N MET A 1 24.67 60.17 29.21
CA MET A 1 23.53 60.88 28.59
C MET A 1 23.75 60.89 27.08
N ASN A 2 22.85 60.24 26.31
CA ASN A 2 22.65 60.37 24.84
C ASN A 2 23.80 59.97 23.89
N ARG A 3 23.61 59.55 22.64
CA ARG A 3 22.57 58.84 21.84
C ARG A 3 23.20 58.76 20.42
N ILE A 4 23.10 57.59 19.78
CA ILE A 4 22.85 57.31 18.34
C ILE A 4 23.82 57.83 17.27
N SER A 5 24.29 56.88 16.43
CA SER A 5 24.35 56.85 14.94
C SER A 5 25.57 55.99 14.55
N GLU A 6 25.61 55.05 13.61
CA GLU A 6 24.86 54.59 12.42
C GLU A 6 25.68 53.33 12.01
N ASP A 7 25.19 52.21 11.48
CA ASP A 7 24.66 52.02 10.13
C ASP A 7 24.35 50.52 9.89
N LYS A 8 23.14 50.26 9.39
CA LYS A 8 22.76 49.33 8.30
C LYS A 8 23.29 47.88 8.31
N GLU A 9 22.47 46.99 8.85
CA GLU A 9 22.34 45.62 8.35
C GLU A 9 20.99 45.45 7.65
N ASN A 10 21.04 45.08 6.36
CA ASN A 10 19.91 44.72 5.53
C ASN A 10 19.12 43.58 6.17
N LYS A 11 17.88 43.86 6.60
CA LYS A 11 16.91 42.81 6.94
C LYS A 11 16.32 42.25 5.64
N ILE A 12 16.72 41.04 5.30
CA ILE A 12 15.96 40.18 4.40
C ILE A 12 14.74 39.73 5.21
N GLU A 13 13.55 40.15 4.81
CA GLU A 13 12.30 39.66 5.41
C GLU A 13 12.17 38.15 5.12
N PRO A 14 11.79 37.32 6.11
CA PRO A 14 11.55 35.92 5.87
C PRO A 14 10.31 35.77 4.97
N GLN A 15 10.48 35.03 3.87
CA GLN A 15 9.40 34.63 2.98
C GLN A 15 8.27 33.98 3.77
N ASP A 16 7.05 34.48 3.58
CA ASP A 16 5.82 33.90 4.11
C ASP A 16 5.80 32.39 3.86
N SER A 17 5.69 31.65 4.96
CA SER A 17 5.37 30.23 4.95
C SER A 17 4.00 30.04 4.31
N PHE A 18 3.99 29.48 3.09
CA PHE A 18 2.79 28.92 2.48
C PHE A 18 2.37 27.67 3.29
N GLU A 19 1.67 27.89 4.41
CA GLU A 19 0.76 26.88 4.95
C GLU A 19 -0.49 26.89 4.07
N GLU A 20 -0.45 26.15 2.95
CA GLU A 20 -1.68 25.82 2.23
C GLU A 20 -2.46 24.79 3.06
N ASP A 21 -3.69 25.18 3.44
CA ASP A 21 -4.68 24.37 4.16
C ASP A 21 -5.03 23.08 3.38
N TYR A 22 -4.21 22.05 3.52
CA TYR A 22 -4.45 20.73 2.89
C TYR A 22 -5.76 20.08 3.37
N GLU A 23 -6.27 20.53 4.51
CA GLU A 23 -7.46 19.98 5.15
C GLU A 23 -8.77 20.39 4.45
N SER A 24 -8.78 21.51 3.71
CA SER A 24 -9.99 22.01 3.03
C SER A 24 -10.24 21.39 1.64
N THR A 25 -9.27 20.61 1.11
CA THR A 25 -9.40 19.92 -0.18
C THR A 25 -9.71 18.44 -0.05
N ILE A 26 -9.82 17.92 1.18
CA ILE A 26 -10.24 16.55 1.40
C ILE A 26 -11.70 16.47 0.94
N PRO A 27 -12.01 15.76 -0.17
CA PRO A 27 -13.38 15.63 -0.62
C PRO A 27 -14.22 15.07 0.54
N PRO A 28 -15.45 15.59 0.76
CA PRO A 28 -16.31 15.13 1.83
C PRO A 28 -16.33 13.61 1.81
N VAL A 29 -16.05 12.97 2.95
CA VAL A 29 -15.85 11.52 3.11
C VAL A 29 -16.78 10.79 2.15
N VAL A 30 -16.24 10.41 0.99
CA VAL A 30 -17.05 9.90 -0.10
C VAL A 30 -17.68 8.65 0.46
N ASN A 31 -19.01 8.61 0.54
CA ASN A 31 -19.73 7.41 0.93
C ASN A 31 -19.31 6.32 -0.07
N ARG A 32 -18.37 5.45 0.34
CA ARG A 32 -17.72 4.47 -0.53
C ARG A 32 -18.70 3.35 -0.82
N GLN A 33 -19.52 3.56 -1.83
CA GLN A 33 -20.26 2.46 -2.44
C GLN A 33 -19.27 1.63 -3.25
N LEU A 34 -18.76 0.57 -2.61
CA LEU A 34 -17.89 -0.40 -3.25
C LEU A 34 -18.71 -1.45 -4.00
N GLY A 35 -18.30 -1.74 -5.23
CA GLY A 35 -18.84 -2.85 -6.02
C GLY A 35 -18.19 -4.18 -5.64
N HIS A 36 -18.80 -5.28 -6.05
CA HIS A 36 -18.23 -6.61 -5.88
C HIS A 36 -16.87 -6.69 -6.59
N GLY A 37 -15.84 -7.15 -5.87
CA GLY A 37 -14.47 -7.23 -6.39
C GLY A 37 -13.64 -5.95 -6.27
N CYS A 38 -14.22 -4.83 -5.80
CA CYS A 38 -13.44 -3.62 -5.52
C CYS A 38 -12.47 -3.87 -4.35
N ILE A 39 -11.26 -3.31 -4.45
CA ILE A 39 -10.34 -3.27 -3.31
C ILE A 39 -10.86 -2.22 -2.33
N ASP A 40 -11.21 -2.62 -1.10
CA ASP A 40 -11.58 -1.70 -0.02
C ASP A 40 -10.34 -1.08 0.64
N LYS A 41 -9.35 -1.94 0.91
CA LYS A 41 -8.15 -1.60 1.69
C LYS A 41 -6.98 -2.48 1.29
N ILE A 42 -5.78 -1.93 1.38
CA ILE A 42 -4.51 -2.64 1.26
C ILE A 42 -3.65 -2.25 2.45
N VAL A 43 -3.02 -3.22 3.10
CA VAL A 43 -2.08 -3.00 4.21
C VAL A 43 -0.77 -3.69 3.89
N PHE A 44 0.33 -2.96 4.00
CA PHE A 44 1.69 -3.48 3.89
C PHE A 44 2.39 -3.38 5.24
N LYS A 45 3.16 -4.40 5.61
CA LYS A 45 4.08 -4.38 6.75
C LYS A 45 5.42 -4.96 6.34
N ASN A 46 6.51 -4.24 6.56
CA ASN A 46 7.88 -4.66 6.23
C ASN A 46 7.99 -5.30 4.84
N PHE A 47 7.39 -4.66 3.82
CA PHE A 47 7.31 -5.20 2.47
C PHE A 47 8.08 -4.29 1.51
N LEU A 48 9.19 -4.79 0.96
CA LEU A 48 10.10 -4.05 0.09
C LEU A 48 10.53 -2.71 0.71
N THR A 49 9.99 -1.59 0.21
CA THR A 49 10.32 -0.23 0.66
C THR A 49 9.36 0.28 1.75
N TYR A 50 8.28 -0.46 2.03
CA TYR A 50 7.24 -0.06 2.97
C TYR A 50 7.45 -0.71 4.34
N ASN A 51 7.74 0.09 5.35
CA ASN A 51 7.66 -0.36 6.75
C ASN A 51 6.20 -0.60 7.16
N TYR A 52 5.35 0.40 6.98
CA TYR A 52 3.90 0.28 7.14
C TYR A 52 3.20 1.26 6.21
N VAL A 53 2.22 0.77 5.47
CA VAL A 53 1.34 1.60 4.62
C VAL A 53 -0.07 1.01 4.66
N GLU A 54 -1.06 1.86 4.88
CA GLU A 54 -2.47 1.54 4.64
C GLU A 54 -2.98 2.41 3.49
N CYS A 55 -3.50 1.77 2.45
CA CYS A 55 -4.13 2.43 1.31
C CYS A 55 -5.60 2.04 1.26
N ARG A 56 -6.46 3.03 1.07
CA ARG A 56 -7.88 2.84 0.79
C ARG A 56 -8.13 3.42 -0.60
N PRO A 57 -8.25 2.61 -1.67
CA PRO A 57 -8.53 3.08 -3.03
C PRO A 57 -10.03 3.26 -3.28
N GLY A 58 -10.42 4.23 -4.12
CA GLY A 58 -11.82 4.46 -4.51
C GLY A 58 -12.38 3.37 -5.42
N PRO A 59 -13.72 3.33 -5.65
CA PRO A 59 -14.39 2.24 -6.38
C PRO A 59 -14.09 2.18 -7.88
N TYR A 60 -13.55 3.26 -8.46
CA TYR A 60 -13.37 3.39 -9.91
C TYR A 60 -11.87 3.51 -10.26
N LEU A 61 -11.44 4.66 -10.77
CA LEU A 61 -10.06 4.91 -11.13
C LEU A 61 -9.23 5.27 -9.91
N ASN A 62 -8.12 4.55 -9.75
CA ASN A 62 -7.07 4.87 -8.80
C ASN A 62 -5.76 5.03 -9.55
N VAL A 63 -5.01 6.08 -9.23
CA VAL A 63 -3.72 6.36 -9.87
C VAL A 63 -2.63 6.37 -8.80
N ILE A 64 -1.63 5.50 -8.96
CA ILE A 64 -0.43 5.48 -8.10
C ILE A 64 0.65 6.32 -8.79
N ILE A 65 0.97 7.48 -8.21
CA ILE A 65 1.95 8.43 -8.75
C ILE A 65 3.15 8.59 -7.83
N GLY A 66 4.28 9.01 -8.40
CA GLY A 66 5.50 9.32 -7.65
C GLY A 66 6.79 9.14 -8.46
N PRO A 67 7.93 9.71 -8.01
CA PRO A 67 9.23 9.58 -8.66
C PRO A 67 9.69 8.13 -8.87
N ASN A 68 10.66 7.90 -9.76
CA ASN A 68 11.24 6.57 -9.94
C ASN A 68 11.94 6.11 -8.65
N GLY A 69 11.86 4.80 -8.36
CA GLY A 69 12.47 4.22 -7.15
C GLY A 69 11.64 4.33 -5.87
N THR A 70 10.50 5.05 -5.84
CA THR A 70 9.69 5.24 -4.63
C THR A 70 8.78 4.07 -4.24
N GLY A 71 8.92 2.90 -4.88
CA GLY A 71 8.13 1.72 -4.52
C GLY A 71 6.74 1.61 -5.14
N LYS A 72 6.40 2.38 -6.18
CA LYS A 72 5.12 2.26 -6.90
C LYS A 72 4.83 0.82 -7.37
N SER A 73 5.79 0.18 -8.02
CA SER A 73 5.69 -1.22 -8.46
C SER A 73 5.60 -2.20 -7.28
N SER A 74 6.11 -1.82 -6.09
CA SER A 74 6.00 -2.63 -4.88
C SER A 74 4.54 -2.77 -4.43
N ILE A 75 3.70 -1.76 -4.65
CA ILE A 75 2.26 -1.86 -4.35
C ILE A 75 1.63 -2.97 -5.20
N ILE A 76 1.88 -2.95 -6.51
CA ILE A 76 1.36 -3.96 -7.44
C ILE A 76 1.89 -5.35 -7.10
N CYS A 77 3.19 -5.47 -6.79
CA CYS A 77 3.77 -6.75 -6.36
C CYS A 77 3.04 -7.35 -5.17
N GLY A 78 2.79 -6.56 -4.12
CA GLY A 78 2.11 -7.06 -2.94
C GLY A 78 0.65 -7.42 -3.19
N ILE A 79 -0.07 -6.64 -3.99
CA ILE A 79 -1.45 -6.99 -4.39
C ILE A 79 -1.46 -8.33 -5.11
N CYS A 80 -0.58 -8.52 -6.10
CA CYS A 80 -0.51 -9.77 -6.84
C CYS A 80 -0.18 -10.97 -5.94
N LEU A 81 0.80 -10.84 -5.04
CA LEU A 81 1.18 -11.93 -4.12
C LEU A 81 0.05 -12.27 -3.13
N ALA A 82 -0.60 -11.25 -2.56
CA ALA A 82 -1.70 -11.45 -1.62
C ALA A 82 -2.92 -12.10 -2.28
N LEU A 83 -3.12 -11.93 -3.59
CA LEU A 83 -4.20 -12.56 -4.36
C LEU A 83 -3.79 -13.90 -4.99
N GLY A 84 -2.63 -14.46 -4.63
CA GLY A 84 -2.20 -15.80 -5.07
C GLY A 84 -1.35 -15.83 -6.33
N GLY A 85 -0.91 -14.67 -6.85
CA GLY A 85 0.11 -14.58 -7.89
C GLY A 85 1.46 -15.15 -7.43
N SER A 86 2.30 -15.56 -8.38
CA SER A 86 3.63 -16.10 -8.08
C SER A 86 4.74 -15.06 -8.23
N PRO A 87 5.87 -15.14 -7.50
CA PRO A 87 6.99 -14.21 -7.67
C PRO A 87 7.50 -14.12 -9.13
N LYS A 88 7.50 -15.25 -9.84
CA LYS A 88 7.99 -15.37 -11.23
C LYS A 88 7.28 -14.42 -12.21
N ILE A 89 5.99 -14.16 -12.02
CA ILE A 89 5.22 -13.29 -12.92
C ILE A 89 5.49 -11.80 -12.68
N LEU A 90 6.15 -11.44 -11.57
CA LEU A 90 6.35 -10.04 -11.17
C LEU A 90 7.60 -9.42 -11.80
N GLY A 91 8.45 -10.20 -12.47
CA GLY A 91 9.66 -9.71 -13.13
C GLY A 91 10.65 -9.04 -12.18
N ARG A 92 10.62 -9.39 -10.89
CA ARG A 92 11.42 -8.76 -9.83
C ARG A 92 12.41 -9.72 -9.18
N SER A 93 11.89 -10.80 -8.59
CA SER A 93 12.68 -11.89 -8.01
C SER A 93 11.83 -13.15 -7.99
N ASP A 94 12.49 -14.31 -8.07
CA ASP A 94 11.87 -15.61 -7.91
C ASP A 94 11.78 -16.03 -6.43
N ASN A 95 12.60 -15.44 -5.55
CA ASN A 95 12.60 -15.74 -4.12
C ASN A 95 11.56 -14.87 -3.41
N ILE A 96 10.69 -15.52 -2.62
CA ILE A 96 9.64 -14.80 -1.88
C ILE A 96 10.25 -13.93 -0.77
N SER A 97 11.37 -14.35 -0.17
CA SER A 97 12.11 -13.57 0.84
C SER A 97 12.52 -12.19 0.35
N ASP A 98 12.78 -12.01 -0.95
CA ASP A 98 13.25 -10.74 -1.52
C ASP A 98 12.16 -9.67 -1.54
N PHE A 99 10.93 -10.04 -1.19
CA PHE A 99 9.81 -9.12 -1.00
C PHE A 99 9.71 -8.61 0.44
N VAL A 100 10.45 -9.18 1.38
CA VAL A 100 10.57 -8.64 2.75
C VAL A 100 11.50 -7.43 2.74
N MET A 101 11.14 -6.41 3.51
CA MET A 101 11.96 -5.21 3.69
C MET A 101 13.36 -5.58 4.21
N HIS A 102 14.39 -4.96 3.64
CA HIS A 102 15.77 -5.23 4.05
C HIS A 102 15.97 -5.03 5.55
N GLY A 103 16.66 -5.98 6.19
CA GLY A 103 16.91 -5.99 7.64
C GLY A 103 15.70 -6.40 8.48
N LYS A 104 14.62 -6.91 7.88
CA LYS A 104 13.46 -7.47 8.57
C LYS A 104 13.37 -8.98 8.37
N ASP A 105 12.94 -9.68 9.41
CA ASP A 105 12.78 -11.14 9.39
C ASP A 105 11.48 -11.58 8.71
N GLU A 106 10.46 -10.72 8.78
CA GLU A 106 9.11 -11.00 8.29
C GLU A 106 8.49 -9.78 7.65
N GLY A 107 7.62 -10.03 6.66
CA GLY A 107 6.80 -9.01 6.01
C GLY A 107 5.44 -9.57 5.62
N SER A 108 4.46 -8.69 5.45
CA SER A 108 3.11 -9.10 5.06
C SER A 108 2.41 -8.10 4.17
N VAL A 109 1.45 -8.62 3.41
CA VAL A 109 0.50 -7.83 2.62
C VAL A 109 -0.90 -8.37 2.85
N GLU A 110 -1.83 -7.48 3.13
CA GLU A 110 -3.25 -7.77 3.25
C GLU A 110 -4.03 -6.96 2.22
N VAL A 111 -4.86 -7.62 1.42
CA VAL A 111 -5.76 -7.00 0.44
C VAL A 111 -7.19 -7.37 0.81
N PHE A 112 -8.02 -6.34 0.99
CA PHE A 112 -9.41 -6.48 1.36
C PHE A 112 -10.26 -6.28 0.11
N ILE A 113 -10.94 -7.33 -0.33
CA ILE A 113 -11.82 -7.30 -1.52
C ILE A 113 -13.27 -7.22 -1.07
N TRP A 114 -14.01 -6.24 -1.55
CA TRP A 114 -15.43 -6.07 -1.22
C TRP A 114 -16.28 -7.18 -1.83
N ASP A 115 -17.04 -7.87 -1.00
CA ASP A 115 -17.97 -8.91 -1.41
C ASP A 115 -19.40 -8.45 -1.16
N THR A 116 -20.08 -7.97 -2.20
CA THR A 116 -21.47 -7.54 -2.13
C THR A 116 -22.42 -8.63 -1.62
N SER A 117 -22.13 -9.92 -1.88
CA SER A 117 -22.98 -11.01 -1.39
C SER A 117 -22.89 -11.20 0.12
N ARG A 118 -21.74 -10.86 0.72
CA ARG A 118 -21.48 -10.93 2.16
C ARG A 118 -21.73 -9.60 2.88
N GLY A 119 -21.91 -8.50 2.14
CA GLY A 119 -22.02 -7.15 2.69
C GLY A 119 -20.77 -6.68 3.44
N ARG A 120 -19.61 -7.28 3.17
CA ARG A 120 -18.34 -6.96 3.83
C ARG A 120 -17.14 -7.26 2.93
N ALA A 121 -15.98 -6.75 3.30
CA ALA A 121 -14.72 -7.15 2.67
C ALA A 121 -14.26 -8.53 3.14
N VAL A 122 -13.61 -9.27 2.23
CA VAL A 122 -12.88 -10.51 2.45
C VAL A 122 -11.39 -10.21 2.45
N ALA A 123 -10.69 -10.63 3.50
CA ALA A 123 -9.27 -10.32 3.68
C ALA A 123 -8.39 -11.43 3.10
N PHE A 124 -7.63 -11.12 2.06
CA PHE A 124 -6.59 -11.97 1.49
C PHE A 124 -5.24 -11.55 2.05
N CYS A 125 -4.46 -12.48 2.59
CA CYS A 125 -3.20 -12.15 3.25
C CYS A 125 -2.10 -13.13 2.88
N ILE A 126 -0.91 -12.57 2.66
CA ILE A 126 0.36 -13.28 2.59
C ILE A 126 1.27 -12.80 3.73
N ASN A 127 1.85 -13.75 4.47
CA ASN A 127 2.93 -13.47 5.44
C ASN A 127 4.18 -14.20 4.98
N ILE A 128 5.30 -13.49 4.88
CA ILE A 128 6.56 -13.97 4.34
C ILE A 128 7.59 -14.00 5.48
N VAL A 129 8.31 -15.11 5.59
CA VAL A 129 9.41 -15.29 6.54
C VAL A 129 10.73 -15.35 5.75
N SER A 130 11.53 -14.30 5.88
CA SER A 130 12.74 -14.06 5.08
C SER A 130 13.75 -15.19 5.21
N HIS A 131 14.14 -15.55 6.43
CA HIS A 131 15.16 -16.57 6.70
C HIS A 131 14.74 -17.99 6.27
N LYS A 132 13.45 -18.23 6.02
CA LYS A 132 12.93 -19.52 5.54
C LYS A 132 12.65 -19.52 4.03
N ASN A 133 12.76 -18.36 3.36
CA ASN A 133 12.28 -18.15 2.00
C ASN A 133 10.89 -18.77 1.79
N SER A 134 9.98 -18.51 2.74
CA SER A 134 8.67 -19.14 2.76
C SER A 134 7.55 -18.13 2.99
N ALA A 135 6.35 -18.49 2.58
CA ALA A 135 5.16 -17.70 2.81
C ALA A 135 3.99 -18.57 3.27
N THR A 136 3.13 -17.98 4.09
CA THR A 136 1.84 -18.54 4.47
C THR A 136 0.74 -17.63 3.95
N TYR A 137 -0.40 -18.24 3.64
CA TYR A 137 -1.51 -17.55 3.03
C TYR A 137 -2.77 -17.74 3.86
N THR A 138 -3.57 -16.69 3.98
CA THR A 138 -4.86 -16.77 4.67
C THR A 138 -5.96 -16.03 3.92
N ILE A 139 -7.20 -16.50 4.10
CA ILE A 139 -8.42 -15.80 3.69
C ILE A 139 -9.31 -15.67 4.93
N ASP A 140 -9.66 -14.44 5.31
CA ASP A 140 -10.35 -14.13 6.57
C ASP A 140 -9.68 -14.81 7.78
N GLY A 141 -8.35 -14.79 7.82
CA GLY A 141 -7.53 -15.36 8.89
C GLY A 141 -7.41 -16.90 8.88
N ARG A 142 -8.06 -17.61 7.94
CA ARG A 142 -7.96 -19.07 7.81
C ARG A 142 -6.85 -19.45 6.84
N HIS A 143 -5.98 -20.39 7.24
CA HIS A 143 -4.90 -20.87 6.38
C HIS A 143 -5.41 -21.51 5.08
N LYS A 144 -4.68 -21.20 4.00
CA LYS A 144 -4.97 -21.64 2.64
C LYS A 144 -3.68 -21.94 1.89
N LYS A 145 -3.78 -22.76 0.85
CA LYS A 145 -2.75 -22.88 -0.19
C LYS A 145 -2.81 -21.67 -1.12
N GLN A 146 -1.68 -21.31 -1.73
CA GLN A 146 -1.62 -20.26 -2.75
C GLN A 146 -2.63 -20.50 -3.90
N SER A 147 -2.82 -21.75 -4.32
CA SER A 147 -3.78 -22.13 -5.36
C SER A 147 -5.23 -21.80 -4.96
N GLU A 148 -5.58 -21.96 -3.68
CA GLU A 148 -6.91 -21.62 -3.17
C GLU A 148 -7.13 -20.11 -3.11
N LEU A 149 -6.07 -19.32 -2.87
CA LEU A 149 -6.15 -17.86 -2.99
C LEU A 149 -6.47 -17.44 -4.42
N LYS A 150 -5.74 -18.00 -5.38
CA LYS A 150 -5.94 -17.71 -6.81
C LYS A 150 -7.34 -18.11 -7.28
N GLU A 151 -7.85 -19.24 -6.81
CA GLU A 151 -9.22 -19.69 -7.10
C GLU A 151 -10.26 -18.73 -6.47
N GLU A 152 -10.11 -18.38 -5.19
CA GLU A 152 -11.05 -17.49 -4.50
C GLU A 152 -11.02 -16.07 -5.08
N SER A 153 -9.85 -15.51 -5.42
CA SER A 153 -9.76 -14.21 -6.09
C SER A 153 -10.45 -14.22 -7.45
N GLY A 154 -10.41 -15.35 -8.16
CA GLY A 154 -11.09 -15.53 -9.45
C GLY A 154 -12.60 -15.34 -9.37
N LYS A 155 -13.22 -15.63 -8.21
CA LYS A 155 -14.67 -15.41 -7.99
C LYS A 155 -15.06 -13.94 -8.04
N TYR A 156 -14.11 -13.04 -7.83
CA TYR A 156 -14.28 -11.59 -7.89
C TYR A 156 -13.93 -11.01 -9.27
N ASN A 157 -13.79 -11.85 -10.31
CA ASN A 157 -13.31 -11.46 -11.64
C ASN A 157 -11.88 -10.87 -11.65
N ILE A 158 -11.06 -11.27 -10.67
CA ILE A 158 -9.65 -10.87 -10.58
C ILE A 158 -8.80 -11.98 -11.18
N GLN A 159 -8.01 -11.65 -12.19
CA GLN A 159 -7.05 -12.56 -12.82
C GLN A 159 -5.64 -12.19 -12.38
N VAL A 160 -4.99 -13.10 -11.66
CA VAL A 160 -3.58 -12.99 -11.30
C VAL A 160 -2.85 -14.07 -12.10
N PHE A 161 -1.99 -13.64 -13.03
CA PHE A 161 -1.37 -14.51 -14.05
C PHE A 161 -0.67 -15.74 -13.46
#